data_AF-O70182-F1
#
_entry.id   AF-O70182-F1
#
_cell.length_a   1.000
_cell.length_b   1.000
_cell.length_c   1.000
_cell.angle_alpha   90.00
_cell.angle_beta   90.00
_cell.angle_gamma   90.00
#
_symmetry.space_group_name_H-M   'P 1'
#
loop_
_entity.id
_entity.type
_entity.pdbx_description
1 polymer ?
#
loop_
_entity_poly.entity_id
_entity_poly.type
_entity_poly.pdbx_seq_one_letter_code
_entity_poly.pdbx_strand_id
1 'polypeptide(L)'
;MSEPGGGEDGSAGLEVSAVQNVADVAVLQKHLRNLVPLLLEDGGDAPAALEAALEEKSALEQMRKFLSDPQVHTVLVERSTLK
;
A
#
# COMPACT_ATOMS: atom_id res chain seq x y z
N MET A 1 15.66 31.75 50.13
CA MET A 1 16.67 31.05 49.33
C MET A 1 16.22 31.13 47.88
N SER A 2 16.91 31.94 47.09
CA SER A 2 16.82 32.01 45.63
C SER A 2 17.62 30.85 45.05
N GLU A 3 17.10 30.15 44.05
CA GLU A 3 17.63 30.05 42.67
C GLU A 3 17.07 28.84 41.89
N PRO A 4 17.09 28.91 40.55
CA PRO A 4 16.27 28.15 39.60
C PRO A 4 17.08 27.08 38.83
N GLY A 5 16.41 26.33 37.96
CA GLY A 5 17.05 25.49 36.94
C GLY A 5 15.96 24.69 36.21
N GLY A 6 15.67 24.89 34.93
CA GLY A 6 16.63 25.05 33.83
C GLY A 6 16.91 23.65 33.29
N GLY A 7 16.23 23.28 32.21
CA GLY A 7 16.31 21.95 31.63
C GLY A 7 15.25 21.73 30.58
N GLU A 8 15.37 22.49 29.48
CA GLU A 8 14.84 22.10 28.18
C GLU A 8 15.36 20.69 27.84
N ASP A 9 14.59 19.64 28.14
CA ASP A 9 14.79 18.36 27.45
C ASP A 9 14.03 18.47 26.14
N GLY A 10 14.76 18.95 25.14
CA GLY A 10 14.35 18.97 23.76
C GLY A 10 14.00 17.56 23.31
N SER A 11 12.73 17.20 23.47
CA SER A 11 12.03 16.29 22.58
C SER A 11 12.05 16.95 21.20
N ALA A 12 13.24 16.97 20.60
CA ALA A 12 13.45 17.10 19.18
C ALA A 12 12.54 16.04 18.59
N GLY A 13 11.38 16.48 18.13
CA GLY A 13 10.55 15.70 17.26
C GLY A 13 11.51 15.17 16.22
N LEU A 14 11.72 13.85 16.23
CA LEU A 14 12.21 13.16 15.07
C LEU A 14 11.10 13.37 14.04
N GLU A 15 11.11 14.54 13.40
CA GLU A 15 10.54 14.75 12.09
C GLU A 15 11.39 13.86 11.19
N VAL A 16 11.08 12.57 11.26
CA VAL A 16 11.41 11.62 10.21
C VAL A 16 10.68 12.20 9.03
N SER A 17 11.41 12.99 8.24
CA SER A 17 11.06 13.28 6.87
C SER A 17 11.10 11.94 6.15
N ALA A 18 10.04 11.16 6.36
CA ALA A 18 9.84 9.88 5.72
C ALA A 18 9.81 10.20 4.24
N VAL A 19 10.73 9.60 3.50
CA VAL A 19 10.81 9.77 2.05
C VAL A 19 9.48 9.30 1.47
N GLN A 20 8.57 10.24 1.14
CA GLN A 20 7.28 9.95 0.53
C GLN A 20 7.44 9.68 -0.97
N ASN A 21 8.31 8.72 -1.33
CA ASN A 21 8.28 8.18 -2.68
C ASN A 21 7.12 7.17 -2.74
N VAL A 22 5.92 7.70 -3.01
CA VAL A 22 4.74 6.88 -3.31
C VAL A 22 5.09 5.97 -4.48
N ALA A 23 4.88 4.66 -4.30
CA ALA A 23 5.13 3.70 -5.37
C ALA A 23 4.13 3.93 -6.53
N ASP A 24 4.60 3.74 -7.76
CA ASP A 24 3.69 3.74 -8.91
C ASP A 24 2.75 2.53 -8.85
N VAL A 25 1.51 2.69 -9.32
CA VAL A 25 0.52 1.61 -9.37
C VAL A 25 1.06 0.39 -10.12
N ALA A 26 1.89 0.59 -11.14
CA ALA A 26 2.52 -0.50 -11.89
C ALA A 26 3.38 -1.43 -11.00
N VAL A 27 3.98 -0.90 -9.93
CA VAL A 27 4.75 -1.70 -8.96
C VAL A 27 3.82 -2.65 -8.20
N LEU A 28 2.69 -2.13 -7.71
CA LEU A 28 1.68 -2.94 -7.02
C LEU A 28 1.07 -3.97 -7.96
N GLN A 29 0.68 -3.57 -9.18
CA GLN A 29 0.14 -4.49 -10.18
C GLN A 29 1.15 -5.61 -10.51
N LYS A 30 2.43 -5.28 -10.71
CA LYS A 30 3.49 -6.29 -10.93
C LYS A 30 3.62 -7.24 -9.74
N HIS A 31 3.51 -6.74 -8.51
CA HIS A 31 3.55 -7.59 -7.33
C HIS A 31 2.35 -8.54 -7.29
N LEU A 32 1.14 -8.03 -7.53
CA LEU A 32 -0.09 -8.83 -7.57
C LEU A 32 -0.06 -9.91 -8.65
N ARG A 33 0.47 -9.60 -9.85
CA ARG A 33 0.65 -10.60 -10.93
C ARG A 33 1.51 -11.79 -10.53
N ASN A 34 2.51 -11.57 -9.69
CA ASN A 34 3.37 -12.65 -9.20
C ASN A 34 2.75 -13.37 -7.99
N LEU A 35 2.06 -12.63 -7.11
CA LEU A 35 1.61 -13.17 -5.83
C LEU A 35 0.26 -13.88 -5.92
N VAL A 36 -0.69 -13.33 -6.68
CA VAL A 36 -2.06 -13.86 -6.74
C VAL A 36 -2.11 -15.29 -7.28
N PRO A 37 -1.41 -15.67 -8.37
CA PRO A 37 -1.42 -17.05 -8.84
C PRO A 37 -0.88 -18.05 -7.81
N LEU A 38 0.06 -17.62 -6.95
CA LEU A 38 0.63 -18.49 -5.92
C LEU A 38 -0.30 -18.70 -4.71
N LEU A 39 -1.23 -17.78 -4.46
CA LEU A 39 -2.10 -17.80 -3.27
C LEU A 39 -3.54 -18.21 -3.59
N LEU A 40 -4.07 -17.82 -4.74
CA LEU A 40 -5.47 -18.00 -5.12
C LEU A 40 -5.67 -18.98 -6.28
N GLU A 41 -4.59 -19.47 -6.88
CA GLU A 41 -4.56 -20.50 -7.93
C GLU A 41 -3.51 -21.58 -7.58
N ASP A 42 -3.32 -22.55 -8.47
CA ASP A 42 -2.28 -23.58 -8.37
C ASP A 42 -0.91 -23.11 -8.92
N GLY A 43 -0.61 -21.81 -8.83
CA GLY A 43 0.58 -21.17 -9.40
C GLY A 43 0.46 -20.85 -10.89
N GLY A 44 1.61 -20.52 -11.51
CA GLY A 44 1.71 -20.17 -12.93
C GLY A 44 1.59 -18.67 -13.23
N ASP A 45 1.24 -18.34 -14.47
CA ASP A 45 1.06 -16.96 -14.92
C ASP A 45 -0.23 -16.33 -14.40
N ALA A 46 -0.27 -14.99 -14.39
CA ALA A 46 -1.46 -14.23 -14.01
C ALA A 46 -2.66 -14.58 -14.92
N PRO A 47 -3.82 -14.99 -14.36
CA PRO A 47 -4.98 -15.31 -15.17
C PRO A 47 -5.55 -14.04 -15.82
N ALA A 48 -6.18 -14.19 -16.99
CA ALA A 48 -6.76 -13.06 -17.73
C ALA A 48 -7.79 -12.26 -16.92
N ALA A 49 -8.54 -12.93 -16.02
CA ALA A 49 -9.47 -12.27 -15.12
C ALA A 49 -8.77 -11.33 -14.12
N LEU A 50 -7.57 -11.69 -13.65
CA LEU A 50 -6.74 -10.83 -12.81
C LEU A 50 -6.23 -9.64 -13.61
N GLU A 51 -5.74 -9.85 -14.83
CA GLU A 51 -5.29 -8.73 -15.69
C GLU A 51 -6.42 -7.73 -15.94
N ALA A 52 -7.61 -8.22 -16.31
CA ALA A 52 -8.78 -7.38 -16.49
C ALA A 52 -9.11 -6.58 -15.22
N ALA A 53 -9.13 -7.22 -14.04
CA ALA A 53 -9.39 -6.56 -12.77
C ALA A 53 -8.33 -5.50 -12.42
N LEU A 54 -7.05 -5.74 -12.75
CA LEU A 54 -5.98 -4.76 -12.51
C LEU A 54 -6.04 -3.55 -13.46
N GLU A 55 -6.68 -3.69 -14.62
CA GLU A 55 -6.89 -2.63 -15.60
C GLU A 55 -8.20 -1.84 -15.38
N GLU A 56 -9.12 -2.36 -14.56
CA GLU A 56 -10.36 -1.66 -14.25
C GLU A 56 -10.10 -0.29 -13.64
N LYS A 57 -10.80 0.73 -14.14
CA LYS A 57 -10.65 2.11 -13.69
C LYS A 57 -10.87 2.25 -12.18
N SER A 58 -11.89 1.56 -11.64
CA SER A 58 -12.19 1.53 -10.21
C SER A 58 -11.04 0.95 -9.39
N ALA A 59 -10.46 -0.17 -9.83
CA ALA A 59 -9.33 -0.79 -9.17
C ALA A 59 -8.09 0.12 -9.21
N LEU A 60 -7.80 0.77 -10.34
CA LEU A 60 -6.72 1.74 -10.45
C LEU A 60 -6.90 2.92 -9.49
N GLU A 61 -8.11 3.46 -9.36
CA GLU A 61 -8.41 4.53 -8.41
C GLU A 61 -8.26 4.07 -6.95
N GLN A 62 -8.70 2.85 -6.63
CA GLN A 62 -8.54 2.27 -5.30
C GLN A 62 -7.08 1.99 -4.95
N MET A 63 -6.29 1.43 -5.88
CA MET A 63 -4.86 1.21 -5.69
C MET A 63 -4.10 2.52 -5.49
N ARG A 64 -4.44 3.57 -6.25
CA ARG A 64 -3.84 4.91 -6.05
C ARG A 64 -4.17 5.47 -4.67
N LYS A 65 -5.41 5.31 -4.20
CA LYS A 65 -5.79 5.73 -2.84
C LYS A 65 -5.02 4.92 -1.80
N PHE A 66 -4.95 3.60 -1.92
CA PHE A 66 -4.18 2.75 -1.02
C PHE A 66 -2.69 3.14 -0.94
N LEU A 67 -2.09 3.56 -2.05
CA LEU A 67 -0.66 3.94 -2.08
C LEU A 67 -0.40 5.36 -1.56
N SER A 68 -1.35 6.28 -1.73
CA SER A 68 -1.13 7.72 -1.50
C SER A 68 -1.88 8.30 -0.31
N ASP A 69 -3.01 7.70 0.09
CA ASP A 69 -3.86 8.18 1.18
C ASP A 69 -3.51 7.41 2.48
N PRO A 70 -2.91 8.07 3.48
CA PRO A 70 -2.51 7.42 4.72
C PRO A 70 -3.68 6.83 5.51
N GLN A 71 -4.93 7.22 5.24
CA GLN A 71 -6.11 6.65 5.92
C GLN A 71 -6.59 5.34 5.30
N VAL A 72 -6.07 4.96 4.13
CA VAL A 72 -6.45 3.75 3.40
C VAL A 72 -5.41 2.66 3.62
N HIS A 73 -5.66 1.78 4.59
CA HIS A 73 -4.68 0.78 5.02
C HIS A 73 -4.80 -0.58 4.32
N THR A 74 -5.85 -0.80 3.51
CA THR A 74 -6.14 -2.12 2.95
C THR A 74 -6.67 -2.04 1.53
N VAL A 75 -6.25 -2.98 0.70
CA VAL A 75 -6.84 -3.32 -0.59
C VAL A 75 -7.10 -4.83 -0.61
N LEU A 76 -8.26 -5.25 -1.11
CA LEU A 76 -8.64 -6.66 -1.18
C LEU A 76 -8.58 -7.13 -2.64
N VAL A 77 -7.93 -8.26 -2.88
CA VAL A 77 -8.03 -9.00 -4.14
C VAL A 77 -8.98 -10.16 -3.90
N GLU A 78 -10.13 -10.11 -4.55
CA GLU A 78 -11.18 -11.13 -4.41
C GLU A 78 -11.26 -11.96 -5.68
N ARG A 79 -11.01 -13.27 -5.55
CA ARG A 79 -11.26 -14.25 -6.61
C ARG A 79 -12.58 -14.95 -6.33
N SER A 80 -13.58 -14.67 -7.16
CA SER A 80 -14.92 -15.25 -7.03
C SER A 80 -15.20 -16.24 -8.15
N THR A 81 -15.66 -17.43 -7.79
CA THR A 81 -16.16 -18.42 -8.76
C THR A 81 -17.67 -18.27 -8.86
N LEU A 82 -18.18 -18.06 -10.07
CA LEU A 82 -19.62 -18.17 -10.31
C LEU A 82 -20.04 -19.63 -10.10
N LYS A 83 -21.14 -19.84 -9.38
CA LYS A 83 -21.82 -21.14 -9.27
C LYS A 83 -22.68 -21.38 -10.50
#